data_AF-A0A5S3WES4-F1
#
_entry.id   AF-A0A5S3WES4-F1
#
_cell.length_a   1.000
_cell.length_b   1.000
_cell.length_c   1.000
_cell.angle_alpha   90.00
_cell.angle_beta   90.00
_cell.angle_gamma   90.00
#
_symmetry.space_group_name_H-M   'P 1'
#
loop_
_entity.id
_entity.type
_entity.pdbx_description
1 polymer ?
#
loop_
_entity_poly.entity_id
_entity_poly.type
_entity_poly.pdbx_seq_one_letter_code
_entity_poly.pdbx_strand_id
1 'polypeptide(L)'
;PLDFDNIVTIDTHQQHVQLLQYLKQRQKPAIVIAASGMCSGGRIVNYLVEFLPEPTTDVSFVGYQGAGTPGRAIQKYGPQGG
;
A
#
# COMPACT_ATOMS: atom_id res chain seq x y z
N PRO A 1 -0.39 -6.92 23.27
CA PRO A 1 -1.35 -7.08 22.15
C PRO A 1 -0.94 -6.43 20.81
N LEU A 2 0.12 -5.61 20.76
CA LEU A 2 0.66 -5.02 19.52
C LEU A 2 2.12 -5.38 19.25
N ASP A 3 2.70 -6.25 20.08
CA ASP A 3 4.06 -6.74 19.90
C ASP A 3 3.96 -8.10 19.21
N PHE A 4 4.41 -8.13 17.96
CA PHE A 4 4.38 -9.31 17.10
C PHE A 4 5.77 -9.45 16.49
N ASP A 5 6.35 -10.64 16.59
CA ASP A 5 7.73 -10.94 16.15
C ASP A 5 7.99 -10.62 14.67
N ASN A 6 6.93 -10.52 13.86
CA ASN A 6 7.01 -10.34 12.41
C ASN A 6 6.60 -8.93 11.92
N ILE A 7 6.38 -7.97 12.83
CA ILE A 7 6.14 -6.58 12.43
C ILE A 7 7.46 -5.87 12.18
N VAL A 8 7.62 -5.33 10.97
CA VAL A 8 8.74 -4.46 10.62
C VAL A 8 8.23 -3.03 10.54
N THR A 9 8.65 -2.20 11.49
CA THR A 9 8.34 -0.76 11.48
C THR A 9 9.34 -0.02 10.60
N ILE A 10 8.83 0.93 9.81
CA ILE A 10 9.63 1.74 8.90
C ILE A 10 9.49 3.20 9.31
N ASP A 11 10.57 3.77 9.86
CA ASP A 11 10.52 5.11 10.44
C ASP A 11 11.06 6.16 9.48
N THR A 12 12.09 5.84 8.74
CA THR A 12 12.77 6.79 7.84
C THR A 12 12.35 6.65 6.39
N HIS A 13 12.51 7.74 5.63
CA HIS A 13 12.30 7.72 4.18
C HIS A 13 13.26 6.74 3.48
N GLN A 14 14.53 6.70 3.91
CA GLN A 14 15.52 5.79 3.33
C GLN A 14 15.13 4.31 3.51
N GLN A 15 14.69 3.91 4.71
CA GLN A 15 14.20 2.55 4.96
C GLN A 15 12.99 2.22 4.08
N HIS A 16 12.07 3.17 3.88
CA HIS A 16 10.93 2.98 2.99
C HIS A 16 11.36 2.71 1.54
N VAL A 17 12.29 3.50 1.00
CA VAL A 17 12.81 3.29 -0.36
C VAL A 17 13.50 1.93 -0.49
N GLN A 18 14.33 1.56 0.49
CA GLN A 18 15.00 0.27 0.51
C GLN A 18 14.02 -0.90 0.60
N LEU A 19 12.99 -0.79 1.45
CA LEU A 19 11.95 -1.81 1.56
C LEU A 19 11.16 -1.97 0.26
N LEU A 20 10.75 -0.87 -0.37
CA LEU A 20 10.02 -0.89 -1.64
C LEU A 20 10.82 -1.66 -2.71
N GLN A 21 12.11 -1.33 -2.84
CA GLN A 21 13.02 -2.01 -3.78
C GLN A 21 13.22 -3.48 -3.43
N TYR A 22 13.38 -3.81 -2.15
CA TYR A 22 13.53 -5.18 -1.69
C TYR A 22 12.29 -6.03 -2.03
N LEU A 23 11.08 -5.51 -1.77
CA LEU A 23 9.83 -6.20 -2.08
C LEU A 23 9.68 -6.43 -3.59
N LYS A 24 9.97 -5.40 -4.41
CA LYS A 24 9.92 -5.48 -5.87
C LYS A 24 10.89 -6.52 -6.43
N GLN A 25 12.16 -6.45 -6.00
CA GLN A 25 13.22 -7.32 -6.55
C GLN A 25 13.06 -8.79 -6.15
N ARG A 26 12.55 -9.05 -4.95
CA ARG A 26 12.45 -10.41 -4.41
C ARG A 26 11.09 -11.05 -4.66
N GLN A 27 10.10 -10.29 -5.16
CA GLN A 27 8.71 -10.72 -5.25
C GLN A 27 8.23 -11.36 -3.93
N LYS A 28 8.68 -10.81 -2.80
CA LYS A 28 8.39 -11.37 -1.49
C LYS A 28 6.94 -11.05 -1.12
N PRO A 29 6.09 -12.05 -0.82
CA PRO A 29 4.75 -11.80 -0.31
C PRO A 29 4.82 -11.00 0.98
N ALA A 30 4.09 -9.89 1.04
CA ALA A 30 4.07 -9.01 2.21
C ALA A 30 2.72 -8.30 2.32
N ILE A 31 2.30 -8.05 3.57
CA ILE A 31 1.20 -7.13 3.87
C ILE A 31 1.84 -5.78 4.21
N VAL A 32 1.49 -4.75 3.44
CA VAL A 32 1.98 -3.39 3.66
C VAL A 32 0.84 -2.54 4.21
N ILE A 33 1.06 -1.96 5.39
CA ILE A 33 0.15 -0.97 5.98
C ILE A 33 0.88 0.37 5.99
N ALA A 34 0.39 1.32 5.21
CA ALA A 34 1.01 2.65 5.08
C ALA A 34 -0.05 3.75 4.98
N ALA A 35 0.28 4.92 5.52
CA ALA A 35 -0.52 6.13 5.34
C ALA A 35 -0.33 6.74 3.93
N SER A 36 -1.30 7.48 3.38
CA SER A 36 -2.60 7.83 3.98
C SER A 36 -3.75 6.89 3.57
N GLY A 37 -4.73 6.69 4.45
CA GLY A 37 -5.81 5.69 4.24
C GLY A 37 -6.80 5.97 3.09
N MET A 38 -6.73 7.16 2.48
CA MET A 38 -7.48 7.50 1.25
C MET A 38 -6.59 7.68 0.02
N CYS A 39 -5.31 7.31 0.14
CA CYS A 39 -4.32 7.35 -0.93
C CYS A 39 -4.07 8.75 -1.52
N SER A 40 -4.41 9.81 -0.80
CA SER A 40 -4.18 11.20 -1.23
C SER A 40 -2.72 11.65 -1.08
N GLY A 41 -1.87 10.82 -0.49
CA GLY A 41 -0.46 11.14 -0.24
C GLY A 41 0.21 10.13 0.68
N GLY A 42 1.41 10.44 1.14
CA GLY A 42 2.19 9.57 2.01
C GLY A 42 2.83 8.40 1.27
N ARG A 43 3.36 7.44 2.02
CA ARG A 43 4.14 6.32 1.48
C ARG A 43 3.30 5.32 0.69
N ILE A 44 2.00 5.21 0.98
CA ILE A 44 1.10 4.29 0.26
C ILE A 44 1.08 4.56 -1.25
N VAL A 45 1.25 5.82 -1.67
CA VAL A 45 1.25 6.20 -3.09
C VAL A 45 2.39 5.52 -3.83
N ASN A 46 3.58 5.41 -3.22
CA ASN A 46 4.72 4.74 -3.84
C ASN A 46 4.46 3.25 -4.02
N TYR A 47 3.82 2.59 -3.05
CA TYR A 47 3.43 1.19 -3.18
C TYR A 47 2.36 0.98 -4.26
N LEU A 48 1.37 1.87 -4.36
CA LEU A 48 0.34 1.78 -5.40
C LEU A 48 0.93 2.00 -6.79
N VAL A 49 1.80 3.00 -6.98
CA VAL A 49 2.47 3.23 -8.27
C VAL A 49 3.28 2.01 -8.69
N GLU A 50 3.96 1.38 -7.74
CA GLU A 50 4.84 0.25 -8.02
C GLU A 50 4.10 -1.08 -8.21
N PHE A 51 3.10 -1.38 -7.37
CA PHE A 51 2.51 -2.71 -7.29
C PHE A 51 1.10 -2.82 -7.86
N LEU A 52 0.33 -1.73 -8.00
CA LEU A 52 -1.04 -1.80 -8.53
C LEU A 52 -1.15 -2.41 -9.95
N PRO A 53 -0.17 -2.23 -10.85
CA PRO A 53 -0.18 -2.90 -12.16
C PRO A 53 0.06 -4.42 -12.09
N GLU A 54 0.60 -4.93 -10.99
CA GLU A 54 0.92 -6.34 -10.85
C GLU A 54 -0.35 -7.16 -10.58
N PRO A 55 -0.61 -8.24 -11.34
CA PRO A 55 -1.85 -9.01 -11.22
C PRO A 55 -1.95 -9.80 -9.90
N THR A 56 -0.87 -9.86 -9.12
CA THR A 56 -0.81 -10.53 -7.82
C THR A 56 -1.04 -9.55 -6.65
N THR A 57 -1.30 -8.27 -6.93
CA THR A 57 -1.49 -7.25 -5.91
C THR A 57 -2.95 -7.11 -5.56
N ASP A 58 -3.27 -7.31 -4.28
CA ASP A 58 -4.58 -7.00 -3.71
C ASP A 58 -4.55 -5.66 -2.96
N VAL A 59 -5.61 -4.87 -3.10
CA VAL A 59 -5.82 -3.63 -2.33
C VAL A 59 -7.06 -3.74 -1.46
N SER A 60 -6.87 -3.70 -0.14
CA SER A 60 -7.97 -3.77 0.83
C SER A 60 -8.20 -2.42 1.51
N PHE A 61 -9.37 -1.83 1.28
CA PHE A 61 -9.81 -0.61 1.96
C PHE A 61 -10.67 -0.96 3.18
N VAL A 62 -10.19 -0.60 4.38
CA VAL A 62 -10.89 -0.85 5.66
C VAL A 62 -11.74 0.33 6.14
N GLY A 63 -11.90 1.38 5.31
CA GLY A 63 -12.63 2.59 5.66
C GLY A 63 -13.16 3.35 4.44
N TYR A 64 -14.00 4.36 4.70
CA TYR A 64 -14.64 5.15 3.65
C TYR A 64 -13.64 5.93 2.80
N GLN A 65 -13.83 5.89 1.49
CA GLN A 65 -13.01 6.62 0.52
C GLN A 65 -13.71 7.92 0.10
N GLY A 66 -13.14 9.08 0.44
CA GLY A 66 -13.72 10.38 0.13
C GLY A 66 -13.92 10.62 -1.37
N ALA A 67 -14.98 11.34 -1.77
CA ALA A 67 -15.14 11.76 -3.16
C ALA A 67 -13.92 12.58 -3.62
N GLY A 68 -13.44 12.31 -4.83
CA GLY A 68 -12.24 12.96 -5.39
C GLY A 68 -10.90 12.41 -4.88
N THR A 69 -10.89 11.43 -3.97
CA THR A 69 -9.65 10.78 -3.53
C THR A 69 -9.19 9.70 -4.51
N PRO A 70 -7.87 9.43 -4.61
CA PRO A 70 -7.38 8.30 -5.39
C PRO A 70 -7.96 6.96 -4.92
N GLY A 71 -8.11 6.76 -3.60
CA GLY A 71 -8.72 5.53 -3.07
C GLY A 71 -10.17 5.33 -3.54
N ARG A 72 -10.95 6.42 -3.70
CA ARG A 72 -12.29 6.34 -4.31
C ARG A 72 -12.23 5.98 -5.79
N ALA A 73 -11.25 6.48 -6.53
CA ALA A 73 -11.06 6.14 -7.93
C ALA A 73 -10.72 4.65 -8.09
N ILE A 74 -9.83 4.11 -7.24
CA ILE A 74 -9.50 2.68 -7.21
C ILE A 74 -10.77 1.87 -6.94
N GLN A 75 -11.55 2.20 -5.91
CA GLN A 75 -12.79 1.47 -5.63
C GLN A 75 -13.83 1.52 -6.77
N LYS A 76 -13.84 2.61 -7.54
CA LYS A 76 -14.84 2.82 -8.60
C LYS A 76 -14.45 2.15 -9.91
N TYR A 77 -13.16 2.17 -10.25
CA TYR A 77 -12.66 1.75 -11.57
C TYR A 77 -11.81 0.48 -11.54
N GLY A 78 -11.31 0.08 -10.37
CA GLY A 78 -10.63 -1.18 -10.16
C GLY A 78 -11.57 -2.38 -10.32
N PRO A 79 -11.05 -3.54 -10.73
CA PRO A 79 -11.84 -4.77 -10.78
C PRO A 79 -12.43 -5.07 -9.40
N GLN A 80 -13.68 -5.55 -9.34
CA GLN A 80 -14.30 -6.03 -8.09
C GLN A 80 -14.35 -5.02 -6.91
N GLY A 81 -14.24 -3.71 -7.18
CA GLY A 81 -14.25 -2.68 -6.13
C GLY A 81 -12.87 -2.33 -5.56
N GLY A 82 -11.81 -2.76 -6.23
CA GLY A 82 -10.40 -2.55 -5.88
C GLY A 82 -9.53 -3.51 -6.64
#